data_AF-A0A382QMF0-F1
#
_entry.id   AF-A0A382QMF0-F1
#
_cell.length_a   1.000
_cell.length_b   1.000
_cell.length_c   1.000
_cell.angle_alpha   90.00
_cell.angle_beta   90.00
_cell.angle_gamma   90.00
#
_symmetry.space_group_name_H-M   'P 1'
#
loop_
_entity.id
_entity.type
_entity.pdbx_description
1 polymer ?
#
loop_
_entity_poly.entity_id
_entity_poly.type
_entity_poly.pdbx_seq_one_letter_code
_entity_poly.pdbx_strand_id
1 'polypeptide(L)' 'TLIEDSKTWSKIIDRKKLGMNKIHIFKKEDLLNEQEFTHIRIDIFPDGGIARLKLLGDFI' A
#
# COMPACT_ATOMS: atom_id res chain seq x y z
N THR A 1 -17.90 -9.07 8.81
CA THR A 1 -18.18 -7.84 8.03
C THR A 1 -16.92 -7.48 7.28
N LEU A 2 -17.03 -6.76 6.15
CA LEU A 2 -15.84 -6.33 5.38
C LEU A 2 -14.76 -5.67 6.26
N ILE A 3 -15.17 -5.00 7.35
CA ILE A 3 -14.26 -4.39 8.34
C ILE A 3 -13.51 -5.46 9.15
N GLU A 4 -14.16 -6.51 9.63
CA GLU A 4 -13.50 -7.63 10.33
C GLU A 4 -12.52 -8.36 9.40
N ASP A 5 -12.94 -8.63 8.17
CA ASP A 5 -12.10 -9.30 7.17
C ASP A 5 -10.92 -8.41 6.73
N SER A 6 -11.04 -7.09 6.87
CA SER A 6 -9.96 -6.14 6.59
C SER A 6 -8.86 -6.14 7.66
N LYS A 7 -9.15 -6.59 8.89
CA LYS A 7 -8.20 -6.57 10.02
C LYS A 7 -7.10 -7.63 9.92
N THR A 8 -7.33 -8.68 9.14
CA THR A 8 -6.39 -9.81 8.98
C THR A 8 -5.35 -9.59 7.87
N TRP A 9 -5.43 -8.46 7.15
CA TRP A 9 -4.49 -8.16 6.06
C TRP A 9 -3.10 -7.83 6.62
N SER A 10 -2.08 -8.53 6.11
CA SER A 10 -0.70 -8.24 6.45
C SER A 10 -0.28 -6.89 5.85
N LYS A 11 0.40 -6.07 6.66
CA LYS A 11 0.90 -4.76 6.20
C LYS A 11 2.15 -4.93 5.37
N ILE A 12 2.19 -4.27 4.22
CA ILE A 12 3.37 -4.22 3.33
C ILE A 12 4.24 -3.03 3.69
N ILE A 13 3.62 -1.89 4.01
CA ILE A 13 4.27 -0.64 4.38
C ILE A 13 3.50 0.00 5.54
N ASP A 14 4.20 0.73 6.40
CA ASP A 14 3.56 1.56 7.41
C ASP A 14 2.88 2.80 6.83
N ARG A 15 2.04 3.46 7.64
CA ARG A 15 1.38 4.70 7.23
C ARG A 15 2.41 5.79 6.93
N LYS A 16 2.40 6.30 5.70
CA LYS A 16 3.27 7.40 5.25
C LYS A 16 2.45 8.66 4.96
N LYS A 17 2.98 9.81 5.38
CA LYS A 17 2.39 11.12 5.03
C LYS A 17 2.74 11.44 3.58
N LEU A 18 1.72 11.60 2.75
CA LEU A 18 1.86 12.03 1.37
C LEU A 18 1.80 13.56 1.26
N GLY A 19 2.34 14.08 0.17
CA GLY A 19 2.33 15.50 -0.21
C GLY A 19 1.57 15.72 -1.50
N MET A 20 1.02 16.93 -1.66
CA MET A 20 0.22 17.31 -2.84
C MET A 20 1.05 17.28 -4.13
N ASN A 21 0.40 16.92 -5.25
CA ASN A 21 0.94 16.97 -6.61
C ASN A 21 2.37 16.41 -6.74
N LYS A 22 2.65 15.31 -6.06
CA LYS A 22 3.99 14.71 -6.00
C LYS A 22 3.92 13.22 -6.24
N ILE A 23 4.93 12.70 -6.92
CA ILE A 23 5.18 11.27 -7.03
C ILE A 23 5.90 10.81 -5.76
N HIS A 24 5.30 9.84 -5.07
CA HIS A 24 5.88 9.20 -3.89
C HIS A 24 6.40 7.83 -4.31
N ILE A 25 7.70 7.60 -4.11
CA ILE A 25 8.36 6.33 -4.44
C ILE A 25 8.75 5.69 -3.11
N PHE A 26 8.28 4.47 -2.90
CA PHE A 26 8.64 3.62 -1.77
C PHE A 26 9.61 2.56 -2.26
N LYS A 27 10.71 2.37 -1.54
CA LYS A 27 11.77 1.43 -1.91
C LYS A 27 11.67 0.16 -1.07
N LYS A 28 12.55 -0.80 -1.35
CA LYS A 28 12.62 -2.06 -0.64
C LYS A 28 12.82 -1.85 0.87
N GLU A 29 13.60 -0.85 1.25
CA GLU A 29 13.83 -0.45 2.65
C GLU A 29 12.55 0.00 3.40
N ASP A 30 11.50 0.41 2.69
CA ASP A 30 10.22 0.79 3.31
C ASP A 30 9.29 -0.42 3.56
N LEU A 31 9.63 -1.60 3.01
CA LEU A 31 8.79 -2.78 3.11
C LEU A 31 8.96 -3.47 4.45
N LEU A 32 7.84 -3.92 5.02
CA LEU A 32 7.81 -4.64 6.30
C LEU A 32 8.03 -6.16 6.13
N ASN A 33 7.80 -6.70 4.93
CA ASN A 33 8.02 -8.10 4.59
C ASN A 33 8.12 -8.28 3.07
N GLU A 34 8.69 -9.41 2.65
CA GLU A 34 8.96 -9.77 1.26
C GLU A 34 8.22 -11.06 0.85
N GLN A 35 6.99 -11.23 1.32
CA GLN A 35 6.16 -12.36 0.92
C GLN A 35 5.50 -12.12 -0.45
N GLU A 36 4.98 -13.20 -1.04
CA GLU A 36 4.25 -13.15 -2.30
C GLU A 36 2.79 -12.70 -2.06
N PHE A 37 2.24 -11.90 -2.97
CA PHE A 37 0.89 -11.36 -2.84
C PHE A 37 0.12 -11.45 -4.15
N THR A 38 -1.17 -11.78 -4.04
CA THR A 38 -2.10 -11.81 -5.19
C THR A 38 -3.06 -10.62 -5.20
N HIS A 39 -3.28 -10.00 -4.04
CA HIS A 39 -4.21 -8.89 -3.87
C HIS A 39 -3.56 -7.81 -3.03
N ILE A 40 -3.82 -6.55 -3.38
CA ILE A 40 -3.28 -5.38 -2.69
C ILE A 40 -4.44 -4.46 -2.33
N ARG A 41 -4.40 -3.96 -1.10
CA ARG A 41 -5.30 -2.92 -0.60
C ARG A 41 -4.53 -1.64 -0.36
N ILE A 42 -5.09 -0.51 -0.75
CA ILE A 42 -4.59 0.82 -0.40
C ILE A 42 -5.59 1.47 0.54
N ASP A 43 -5.10 1.96 1.66
CA ASP A 43 -5.91 2.70 2.63
C ASP A 43 -5.50 4.19 2.61
N ILE A 44 -6.44 5.07 2.24
CA ILE A 44 -6.26 6.54 2.24
C ILE A 44 -7.01 7.10 3.46
N PHE A 45 -6.34 7.94 4.27
CA PHE A 45 -6.91 8.48 5.51
C PHE A 45 -6.71 9.99 5.68
N PRO A 46 -7.75 10.74 6.09
CA PRO A 46 -9.13 10.29 6.32
C PRO A 46 -9.91 10.01 5.01
N ASP A 47 -9.54 10.72 3.95
CA ASP A 47 -10.06 10.62 2.60
C ASP A 47 -9.05 11.28 1.63
N GLY A 48 -9.34 11.28 0.33
CA GLY A 48 -8.55 11.97 -0.67
C GLY A 48 -8.52 11.27 -2.02
N GLY A 49 -7.60 11.69 -2.89
CA GLY A 49 -7.43 11.15 -4.23
C GLY A 49 -5.99 10.74 -4.51
N ILE A 50 -5.83 9.52 -5.05
CA ILE A 50 -4.58 9.08 -5.67
C ILE A 50 -4.82 9.07 -7.18
N ALA A 51 -4.02 9.81 -7.93
CA ALA A 51 -4.15 9.85 -9.38
C ALA A 51 -3.79 8.50 -10.02
N ARG A 52 -2.69 7.88 -9.57
CA ARG A 52 -2.19 6.59 -10.07
C ARG A 52 -1.47 5.82 -8.97
N LEU A 53 -1.70 4.51 -8.93
CA LEU A 53 -0.86 3.55 -8.22
C LEU A 53 -0.04 2.76 -9.24
N LYS A 54 1.24 2.51 -8.94
CA LYS A 54 2.07 1.54 -9.65
C LYS A 54 2.66 0.57 -8.63
N LEU A 55 2.52 -0.72 -8.91
CA LEU A 55 3.16 -1.79 -8.17
C LEU A 55 4.24 -2.36 -9.07
N LEU A 56 5.46 -2.42 -8.55
CA LEU A 56 6.62 -2.95 -9.26
C LEU A 56 7.09 -4.18 -8.51
N GLY A 57 7.27 -5.27 -9.26
CA GLY A 57 7.69 -6.55 -8.74
C GLY A 57 7.73 -7.57 -9.88
N ASP A 58 8.23 -8.75 -9.57
CA ASP A 58 8.28 -9.86 -10.51
C ASP A 58 7.05 -10.76 -10.31
N PHE A 59 6.56 -11.33 -11.41
CA PHE A 59 5.53 -12.36 -11.36
C PHE A 59 6.19 -13.71 -11.09
N ILE A 60 5.54 -14.50 -10.23
CA ILE A 60 5.94 -15.86 -9.86
C ILE A 60 4.88 -16.82 -10.38
#